data_AF-A0A7Y9FKU5-F1
#
_entry.id   AF-A0A7Y9FKU5-F1
#
_cell.length_a   1.000
_cell.length_b   1.000
_cell.length_c   1.000
_cell.angle_alpha   90.00
_cell.angle_beta   90.00
_cell.angle_gamma   90.00
#
_symmetry.space_group_name_H-M   'P 1'
#
loop_
_entity.id
_entity.type
_entity.pdbx_description
1 polymer ?
#
loop_
_entity_poly.entity_id
_entity_poly.type
_entity_poly.pdbx_seq_one_letter_code
_entity_poly.pdbx_strand_id
1 'polypeptide(L)'
;MEPHNRCVVSLTEFRDWTPDKHEVGERAPIKGEMWFDVSGQPGFAVAVFRQRAAKAVGFTMFTCDPNGLVAAARPKAMMTIPHEADCIRLLRGS
;
A
#
# COMPACT_ATOMS: atom_id res chain seq x y z
N MET A 1 8.66 -1.70 17.90
CA MET A 1 8.20 -0.47 17.21
C MET A 1 7.33 0.32 18.15
N GLU A 2 7.66 1.59 18.44
CA GLU A 2 6.92 2.40 19.41
C GLU A 2 5.58 2.88 18.81
N PRO A 3 4.45 2.76 19.53
CA PRO A 3 3.12 3.11 18.99
C PRO A 3 3.02 4.55 18.48
N HIS A 4 3.69 5.51 19.12
CA HIS A 4 3.63 6.93 18.76
C HIS A 4 4.24 7.27 17.39
N ASN A 5 4.96 6.33 16.79
CA ASN A 5 5.55 6.46 15.46
C ASN A 5 4.66 5.86 14.35
N ARG A 6 3.49 5.31 14.69
CA ARG A 6 2.50 4.86 13.70
C ARG A 6 1.78 6.06 13.12
N CYS A 7 1.68 6.10 11.80
CA CYS A 7 0.84 7.07 11.10
C CYS A 7 0.09 6.37 9.96
N VAL A 8 -0.80 7.10 9.32
CA VAL A 8 -1.39 6.72 8.03
C VAL A 8 -1.09 7.81 7.02
N VAL A 9 -0.91 7.43 5.76
CA VAL A 9 -0.91 8.35 4.62
C VAL A 9 -2.09 8.02 3.73
N SER A 10 -2.72 9.05 3.16
CA SER A 10 -3.82 8.87 2.22
C SER A 10 -3.27 8.81 0.81
N LEU A 11 -3.68 7.79 0.05
CA LEU A 11 -3.40 7.65 -1.37
C LEU A 11 -4.71 7.55 -2.14
N THR A 12 -4.70 7.96 -3.40
CA THR A 12 -5.80 7.72 -4.35
C THR A 12 -5.51 6.50 -5.23
N GLU A 13 -4.23 6.27 -5.52
CA GLU A 13 -3.73 5.19 -6.34
C GLU A 13 -2.27 4.88 -5.99
N PHE A 14 -1.80 3.71 -6.40
CA PHE A 14 -0.37 3.39 -6.39
C PHE A 14 0.02 2.63 -7.63
N ARG A 15 1.32 2.68 -7.95
CA ARG A 15 1.88 2.06 -9.15
C ARG A 15 2.93 1.03 -8.78
N ASP A 16 2.82 -0.14 -9.38
CA ASP A 16 3.88 -1.14 -9.42
C ASP A 16 4.23 -1.48 -10.87
N TRP A 17 5.37 -2.14 -11.06
CA TRP A 17 5.86 -2.53 -12.38
C TRP A 17 5.80 -4.04 -12.53
N THR A 18 5.21 -4.50 -13.63
CA THR A 18 5.31 -5.91 -14.02
C THR A 18 6.40 -6.14 -15.08
N PRO A 19 7.37 -7.03 -14.83
CA PRO A 19 8.37 -7.41 -15.83
C PRO A 19 7.77 -8.22 -16.98
N ASP A 20 6.72 -8.99 -16.71
CA ASP A 20 6.10 -9.93 -17.63
C ASP A 20 4.69 -9.47 -18.06
N LYS A 21 4.13 -10.13 -19.08
CA LYS A 21 2.76 -9.88 -19.53
C LYS A 21 1.78 -10.57 -18.58
N HIS A 22 0.89 -9.81 -17.94
CA HIS A 22 -0.18 -10.36 -17.10
C HIS A 22 -1.56 -10.07 -17.69
N GLU A 23 -2.41 -11.09 -17.69
CA GLU A 23 -3.84 -10.92 -17.95
C GLU A 23 -4.47 -10.18 -16.76
N VAL A 24 -5.19 -9.10 -17.06
CA VAL A 24 -5.94 -8.31 -16.09
C VAL A 24 -7.37 -8.20 -16.59
N GLY A 25 -8.27 -9.02 -16.03
CA GLY A 25 -9.64 -9.16 -16.53
C GLY A 25 -9.67 -9.69 -17.97
N GLU A 26 -10.63 -9.22 -18.78
CA GLU A 26 -10.79 -9.62 -20.19
C GLU A 26 -9.92 -8.82 -21.18
N ARG A 27 -8.96 -8.02 -20.69
CA ARG A 27 -8.15 -7.12 -21.52
C ARG A 27 -6.85 -7.77 -21.98
N ALA A 28 -6.25 -7.18 -23.02
CA ALA A 28 -4.95 -7.60 -23.53
C ALA A 28 -3.89 -7.59 -22.41
N PRO A 29 -3.00 -8.60 -22.35
CA PRO A 29 -2.01 -8.70 -21.29
C PRO A 29 -1.12 -7.46 -21.19
N ILE A 30 -1.01 -6.89 -19.99
CA ILE A 30 -0.24 -5.67 -19.73
C ILE A 30 1.19 -6.04 -19.34
N LYS A 31 2.17 -5.37 -19.96
CA LYS A 31 3.58 -5.35 -19.54
C LYS A 31 3.94 -3.91 -19.19
N GLY A 32 4.63 -3.69 -18.08
CA GLY A 32 5.07 -2.36 -17.64
C GLY A 32 4.32 -1.83 -16.43
N GLU A 33 3.99 -0.54 -16.42
CA GLU A 33 3.34 0.11 -15.28
C GLU A 33 1.90 -0.41 -15.10
N MET A 34 1.58 -0.82 -13.88
CA MET A 34 0.22 -1.13 -13.45
C MET A 34 -0.17 -0.22 -12.30
N TRP A 35 -1.34 0.38 -12.44
CA TRP A 35 -1.92 1.30 -11.47
C TRP A 35 -3.06 0.60 -10.75
N PHE A 36 -3.10 0.76 -9.44
CA PHE A 36 -4.06 0.12 -8.54
C PHE A 36 -4.79 1.19 -7.73
N ASP A 37 -6.09 1.01 -7.60
CA ASP A 37 -6.96 1.76 -6.69
C ASP A 37 -7.71 0.79 -5.75
N VAL A 38 -8.51 1.35 -4.85
CA VAL A 38 -9.46 0.58 -4.05
C VAL A 38 -10.87 0.91 -4.53
N SER A 39 -11.52 -0.07 -5.15
CA SER A 39 -12.84 0.11 -5.74
C SER A 39 -13.87 0.65 -4.74
N GLY A 40 -14.58 1.71 -5.15
CA GLY A 40 -15.58 2.37 -4.32
C GLY A 40 -15.01 3.34 -3.28
N GLN A 41 -13.69 3.54 -3.22
CA GLN A 41 -13.04 4.50 -2.33
C GLN A 41 -12.28 5.55 -3.14
N PRO A 42 -12.64 6.85 -3.09
CA PRO A 42 -11.90 7.91 -3.80
C PRO A 42 -10.49 8.12 -3.24
N GLY A 43 -10.21 7.61 -2.04
CA GLY A 43 -8.88 7.49 -1.46
C GLY A 43 -8.90 6.47 -0.33
N PHE A 44 -7.74 5.89 -0.04
CA PHE A 44 -7.56 4.86 0.98
C PHE A 44 -6.33 5.17 1.85
N ALA A 45 -6.33 4.64 3.06
CA ALA A 45 -5.22 4.78 3.99
C ALA A 45 -4.14 3.73 3.71
N VAL A 46 -2.88 4.11 3.84
CA VAL A 46 -1.74 3.19 3.92
C VAL A 46 -1.08 3.35 5.27
N ALA A 47 -0.84 2.22 5.95
CA ALA A 47 -0.17 2.21 7.23
C ALA A 47 1.33 2.51 7.05
N VAL A 48 1.84 3.49 7.81
CA VAL A 48 3.24 3.90 7.76
C VAL A 48 3.85 4.02 9.15
N PHE A 49 5.17 3.91 9.18
CA PHE A 49 6.01 4.28 10.30
C PHE A 49 6.69 5.61 10.04
N ARG A 50 6.60 6.54 10.98
CA ARG A 50 7.28 7.84 10.98
C ARG A 50 8.45 7.78 11.94
N GLN A 51 9.65 8.14 11.48
CA GLN A 51 10.83 8.24 12.34
C GLN A 51 11.54 9.57 12.14
N ARG A 52 11.94 10.20 13.24
CA ARG A 52 12.82 11.36 13.18
C ARG A 52 14.25 10.88 12.90
N ALA A 53 14.82 11.29 11.78
CA ALA A 53 16.23 11.10 11.45
C ALA A 53 17.01 12.40 11.69
N ALA A 54 18.35 12.32 11.64
CA ALA A 54 19.25 13.43 11.94
C ALA A 54 18.99 14.71 11.12
N LYS A 55 18.51 14.57 9.88
CA LYS A 55 18.31 15.69 8.94
C LYS A 55 16.84 15.97 8.59
N ALA A 56 15.95 15.00 8.80
CA ALA A 56 14.56 15.08 8.39
C ALA A 56 13.69 14.04 9.11
N VAL A 57 12.37 14.20 9.00
CA VAL A 57 11.41 13.15 9.35
C VAL A 57 11.25 12.23 8.14
N GLY A 58 11.48 10.93 8.32
CA GLY A 58 11.25 9.90 7.32
C GLY A 58 9.95 9.14 7.57
N PHE A 59 9.38 8.61 6.49
CA PHE A 59 8.24 7.70 6.53
C PHE A 59 8.58 6.41 5.79
N THR A 60 8.07 5.28 6.28
CA THR A 60 8.22 3.98 5.65
C THR A 60 6.89 3.24 5.68
N MET A 61 6.45 2.75 4.54
CA MET A 61 5.19 2.00 4.42
C MET A 61 5.36 0.61 5.01
N PHE A 62 4.36 0.15 5.78
CA PHE A 62 4.29 -1.26 6.12
C PHE A 62 3.95 -2.07 4.88
N THR A 63 4.48 -3.28 4.84
CA THR A 63 4.19 -4.24 3.80
C THR A 63 3.60 -5.50 4.41
N CYS A 64 2.73 -6.15 3.66
CA CYS A 64 2.17 -7.46 3.95
C CYS A 64 2.24 -8.34 2.70
N ASP A 65 1.81 -9.58 2.83
CA ASP A 65 1.65 -10.47 1.68
C ASP A 65 0.67 -9.84 0.67
N PRO A 66 0.97 -9.90 -0.64
CA PRO A 66 0.10 -9.35 -1.65
C PRO A 66 -1.16 -10.20 -1.81
N ASN A 67 -2.29 -9.54 -2.11
CA ASN A 67 -3.48 -10.24 -2.59
C ASN A 67 -3.27 -10.78 -4.01
N GLY A 68 -4.20 -11.60 -4.52
CA GLY A 68 -4.06 -12.21 -5.85
C GLY A 68 -3.88 -11.21 -7.00
N LEU A 69 -4.47 -10.02 -6.90
CA LEU A 69 -4.38 -8.98 -7.92
C LEU A 69 -2.97 -8.34 -7.94
N VAL A 70 -2.45 -7.96 -6.78
CA VAL A 70 -1.13 -7.32 -6.67
C VAL A 70 -0.01 -8.34 -6.84
N ALA A 71 -0.20 -9.60 -6.41
CA ALA A 71 0.81 -10.65 -6.51
C ALA A 71 1.24 -10.92 -7.97
N ALA A 72 0.33 -10.71 -8.93
CA ALA A 72 0.65 -10.78 -10.35
C ALA A 72 1.74 -9.77 -10.75
N ALA A 73 1.68 -8.55 -10.21
CA ALA A 73 2.68 -7.50 -10.48
C ALA A 73 3.92 -7.62 -9.58
N ARG A 74 3.70 -7.92 -8.30
CA ARG A 74 4.69 -7.84 -7.24
C ARG A 74 4.47 -8.98 -6.23
N PRO A 75 5.06 -10.16 -6.47
CA PRO A 75 4.72 -11.37 -5.72
C PRO A 75 5.24 -11.39 -4.28
N LYS A 76 6.08 -10.43 -3.87
CA LYS A 76 6.76 -10.46 -2.57
C LYS A 76 6.11 -9.61 -1.49
N ALA A 77 5.42 -8.54 -1.87
CA ALA A 77 4.93 -7.55 -0.91
C ALA A 77 3.93 -6.60 -1.54
N MET A 78 2.92 -6.23 -0.76
CA MET A 78 2.01 -5.13 -1.03
C MET A 78 2.05 -4.15 0.16
N MET A 79 1.74 -2.87 -0.07
CA MET A 79 1.52 -1.94 1.03
C MET A 79 0.34 -2.38 1.91
N THR A 80 0.46 -2.21 3.22
CA THR A 80 -0.64 -2.51 4.14
C THR A 80 -1.70 -1.42 4.09
N ILE A 81 -2.85 -1.76 3.51
CA ILE A 81 -4.06 -0.93 3.45
C ILE A 81 -5.00 -1.39 4.57
N PRO A 82 -5.08 -0.70 5.73
CA PRO A 82 -6.06 -1.03 6.77
C PRO A 82 -7.49 -0.75 6.31
N HIS A 83 -8.46 -1.49 6.85
CA HIS A 83 -9.85 -1.08 6.77
C HIS A 83 -10.04 0.28 7.46
N GLU A 84 -10.97 1.10 6.95
CA GLU A 84 -11.23 2.44 7.49
C GLU A 84 -11.52 2.42 9.00
N ALA A 85 -12.32 1.45 9.45
CA ALA A 85 -12.65 1.24 10.86
C ALA A 85 -11.43 0.94 11.75
N ASP A 86 -10.35 0.42 11.16
CA ASP A 86 -9.14 0.03 11.87
C ASP A 86 -8.06 1.13 11.91
N CYS A 87 -8.23 2.21 11.13
CA CYS A 87 -7.28 3.32 11.11
C CYS A 87 -7.09 3.94 12.49
N ILE A 88 -8.18 4.17 13.24
CA ILE A 88 -8.09 4.75 14.59
C ILE A 88 -7.36 3.80 15.55
N ARG A 89 -7.64 2.49 15.46
CA ARG A 89 -7.00 1.46 16.28
C ARG A 89 -5.50 1.37 16.00
N LEU A 90 -5.11 1.47 14.74
CA LEU A 90 -3.70 1.52 14.34
C LEU A 90 -2.96 2.71 14.99
N LEU A 91 -3.57 3.90 14.94
CA LEU A 91 -2.98 5.14 15.45
C LEU A 91 -2.90 5.19 16.98
N ARG A 92 -3.92 4.68 17.67
CA ARG A 92 -3.98 4.72 19.14
C ARG A 92 -3.23 3.56 19.81
N GLY A 93 -3.01 2.47 19.08
CA GLY A 93 -2.59 1.21 19.68
C GLY A 93 -3.76 0.46 20.32
N SER A 94 -3.47 -0.78 20.72
CA SER A 94 -4.35 -1.67 21.47
C SER A 94 -4.15 -1.49 22.97
#